data_AF-I6N5N9-F1
#
_entry.id   AF-I6N5N9-F1
#
_cell.length_a   1.000
_cell.length_b   1.000
_cell.length_c   1.000
_cell.angle_alpha   90.00
_cell.angle_beta   90.00
_cell.angle_gamma   90.00
#
_symmetry.space_group_name_H-M   'P 1'
#
loop_
_entity.id
_entity.type
_entity.pdbx_description
1 polymer ?
#
loop_
_entity_poly.entity_id
_entity_poly.type
_entity_poly.pdbx_seq_one_letter_code
_entity_poly.pdbx_strand_id
1 'polypeptide(L)'
;MGQKINPNIFRLGINKKWKTEFFEKKRYELPLYTFKDLEIKSYVQRFLEKQGIILHDYKQYYSTSTLHLYISYFVLPEFILGKKSKLNKFNLVSKSSGDIKSVTRSPLLNAVSKTQNSQINLFKTQTASDYYDIRKYLSSHSDFFRLLVQTPTSIKHVKNDSHYLKVEGVLINLFKVLSLFTKNRFNITIDFCCLNKNLSFLKKIQTKNLVLLQKFKGTPFLTEGIELLFYTLYVSNSANLLAKFVSIQIKKVKRHKFFLSFLKQALTILMKFSFSKVKGIKIMVKGRLNGVPRAKHKTISIGDVPVQSINEIVDYSQITIHNSNGSYGVKVWIIEKGQLSTKILLKMFLQPRKTKYKKTRKGKLKKFEFKASTIRFGELGLKAQVSGLITARQIESARRAIARKIKRKGKIWICVFPDLPVTAKPTEARMGKGKGAVSHWVARVRGGTTLFEVCGIPTHIAIEALRSGSKKLSIKTKIFD
;
A
#
# COMPACT_ATOMS: atom_id res chain seq x y z
N MET A 1 7.09 -32.31 8.19
CA MET A 1 7.04 -31.32 7.09
C MET A 1 5.72 -30.57 7.16
N GLY A 2 5.69 -29.37 7.75
CA GLY A 2 4.42 -28.67 8.07
C GLY A 2 3.78 -27.96 6.87
N GLN A 3 2.45 -28.06 6.76
CA GLN A 3 1.67 -27.24 5.84
C GLN A 3 1.76 -25.77 6.26
N LYS A 4 1.93 -24.86 5.29
CA LYS A 4 1.99 -23.41 5.54
C LYS A 4 0.61 -22.80 5.37
N ILE A 5 0.15 -22.07 6.39
CA ILE A 5 -1.11 -21.33 6.33
C ILE A 5 -1.08 -20.21 5.27
N ASN A 6 -2.24 -19.92 4.66
CA ASN A 6 -2.37 -18.80 3.74
C ASN A 6 -2.16 -17.47 4.51
N PRO A 7 -1.18 -16.64 4.13
CA PRO A 7 -0.86 -15.40 4.84
C PRO A 7 -2.01 -14.40 4.92
N ASN A 8 -2.88 -14.36 3.90
CA ASN A 8 -4.04 -13.47 3.89
C ASN A 8 -5.07 -13.96 4.89
N ILE A 9 -5.40 -15.26 4.85
CA ILE A 9 -6.39 -15.88 5.76
C ILE A 9 -5.95 -15.74 7.22
N PHE A 10 -4.66 -15.97 7.48
CA PHE A 10 -4.06 -15.79 8.81
C PHE A 10 -4.17 -14.37 9.37
N ARG A 11 -4.50 -13.37 8.54
CA ARG A 11 -4.61 -11.94 8.91
C ARG A 11 -6.01 -11.36 8.72
N LEU A 12 -6.97 -12.15 8.26
CA LEU A 12 -8.36 -11.70 8.08
C LEU A 12 -8.93 -11.22 9.42
N GLY A 13 -9.59 -10.06 9.42
CA GLY A 13 -10.18 -9.46 10.63
C GLY A 13 -9.19 -8.72 11.55
N ILE A 14 -7.88 -8.85 11.32
CA ILE A 14 -6.85 -8.14 12.10
C ILE A 14 -6.25 -7.01 11.26
N ASN A 15 -5.52 -7.39 10.20
CA ASN A 15 -4.77 -6.47 9.34
C ASN A 15 -5.23 -6.55 7.87
N LYS A 16 -5.98 -7.59 7.48
CA LYS A 16 -6.59 -7.74 6.16
C LYS A 16 -8.12 -7.71 6.29
N LYS A 17 -8.75 -6.98 5.38
CA LYS A 17 -10.22 -6.92 5.24
C LYS A 17 -10.71 -8.00 4.26
N TRP A 18 -12.00 -8.27 4.32
CA TRP A 18 -12.70 -9.09 3.33
C TRP A 18 -12.72 -8.36 1.97
N LYS A 19 -12.75 -9.11 0.86
CA LYS A 19 -12.84 -8.54 -0.50
C LYS A 19 -14.28 -8.33 -0.96
N THR A 20 -15.17 -9.15 -0.42
CA THR A 20 -16.61 -9.18 -0.67
C THR A 20 -17.26 -9.10 0.70
N GLU A 21 -18.17 -8.15 0.85
CA GLU A 21 -18.91 -7.93 2.08
C GLU A 21 -20.39 -7.86 1.71
N PHE A 22 -21.19 -8.75 2.27
CA PHE A 22 -22.64 -8.79 2.12
C PHE A 22 -23.29 -9.24 3.41
N PHE A 23 -24.56 -8.89 3.60
CA PHE A 23 -25.36 -9.32 4.73
C PHE A 23 -26.52 -10.17 4.24
N GLU A 24 -26.75 -11.29 4.91
CA GLU A 24 -27.77 -12.26 4.52
C GLU A 24 -28.97 -12.18 5.43
N LYS A 25 -30.16 -12.33 4.86
CA LYS A 25 -31.39 -12.45 5.67
C LYS A 25 -31.64 -13.90 6.05
N LYS A 26 -31.31 -14.85 5.16
CA LYS A 26 -31.57 -16.28 5.38
C LYS A 26 -30.34 -17.12 5.03
N ARG A 27 -30.06 -18.17 5.82
CA ARG A 27 -28.86 -19.03 5.67
C ARG A 27 -28.72 -19.70 4.31
N TYR A 28 -29.83 -20.06 3.66
CA TYR A 28 -29.80 -20.73 2.36
C TYR A 28 -29.46 -19.79 1.20
N GLU A 29 -29.41 -18.47 1.42
CA GLU A 29 -29.02 -17.49 0.41
C GLU A 29 -27.49 -17.47 0.20
N LEU A 30 -26.71 -17.92 1.20
CA LEU A 30 -25.25 -17.90 1.17
C LEU A 30 -24.59 -18.63 0.02
N PRO A 31 -24.94 -19.89 -0.27
CA PRO A 31 -24.31 -20.59 -1.38
C PRO A 31 -24.63 -19.91 -2.70
N LEU A 32 -25.85 -19.37 -2.84
CA LEU A 32 -26.29 -18.68 -4.06
C LEU A 32 -25.56 -17.36 -4.29
N TYR A 33 -25.41 -16.53 -3.25
CA TYR A 33 -24.66 -15.27 -3.36
C TYR A 33 -23.17 -15.52 -3.58
N THR A 34 -22.59 -16.47 -2.85
CA THR A 34 -21.19 -16.86 -3.04
C THR A 34 -20.94 -17.36 -4.47
N PHE A 35 -21.83 -18.19 -5.01
CA PHE A 35 -21.73 -18.69 -6.38
C PHE A 35 -21.77 -17.54 -7.40
N LYS A 36 -22.77 -16.65 -7.29
CA LYS A 36 -22.90 -15.47 -8.17
C LYS A 36 -21.66 -14.59 -8.14
N ASP A 37 -21.11 -14.34 -6.95
CA ASP A 37 -19.92 -13.49 -6.79
C ASP A 37 -18.69 -14.09 -7.46
N LEU A 38 -18.49 -15.39 -7.29
CA LEU A 38 -17.40 -16.10 -7.95
C LEU A 38 -17.57 -16.09 -9.46
N GLU A 39 -18.79 -16.25 -9.96
CA GLU A 39 -19.10 -16.27 -11.38
C GLU A 39 -18.88 -14.90 -12.02
N ILE A 40 -19.43 -13.83 -11.44
CA ILE A 40 -19.22 -12.44 -11.89
C ILE A 40 -17.73 -12.12 -11.92
N LYS A 41 -17.01 -12.42 -10.83
CA LYS A 41 -15.56 -12.21 -10.76
C LYS A 41 -14.81 -12.99 -11.85
N SER A 42 -15.17 -14.25 -12.08
CA SER A 42 -14.54 -15.08 -13.10
C SER A 42 -14.79 -14.54 -14.51
N TYR A 43 -16.02 -14.06 -14.77
CA TYR A 43 -16.40 -13.46 -16.03
C TYR A 43 -15.64 -12.15 -16.29
N VAL A 44 -15.62 -11.23 -15.31
CA VAL A 44 -14.87 -9.97 -15.40
C VAL A 44 -13.38 -10.25 -15.63
N GLN A 45 -12.80 -11.22 -14.91
CA GLN A 45 -11.42 -11.60 -15.13
C GLN A 45 -11.17 -12.12 -16.55
N ARG A 46 -12.00 -13.05 -17.05
CA ARG A 46 -11.89 -13.58 -18.43
C ARG A 46 -12.08 -12.48 -19.47
N PHE A 47 -13.02 -11.57 -19.25
CA PHE A 47 -13.31 -10.45 -20.14
C PHE A 47 -12.08 -9.54 -20.26
N LEU A 48 -11.47 -9.13 -19.15
CA LEU A 48 -10.27 -8.29 -19.14
C LEU A 48 -9.07 -9.02 -19.75
N GLU A 49 -8.89 -10.31 -19.46
CA GLU A 49 -7.80 -11.12 -20.02
C GLU A 49 -7.92 -11.25 -21.55
N LYS A 50 -9.14 -11.42 -22.10
CA LYS A 50 -9.37 -11.39 -23.56
C LYS A 50 -8.98 -10.06 -24.19
N GLN A 51 -9.14 -8.96 -23.46
CA GLN A 51 -8.73 -7.63 -23.89
C GLN A 51 -7.25 -7.33 -23.58
N GLY A 52 -6.46 -8.30 -23.10
CA GLY A 52 -5.05 -8.09 -22.80
C GLY A 52 -4.78 -7.20 -21.57
N ILE A 53 -5.79 -6.98 -20.72
CA ILE A 53 -5.70 -6.13 -19.54
C ILE A 53 -5.48 -6.99 -18.28
N ILE A 54 -4.52 -6.59 -17.44
CA ILE A 54 -4.23 -7.29 -16.19
C ILE A 54 -5.12 -6.76 -15.07
N LEU A 55 -6.07 -7.57 -14.60
CA LEU A 55 -6.84 -7.27 -13.38
C LEU A 55 -5.94 -7.31 -12.13
N HIS A 56 -5.84 -6.19 -11.40
CA HIS A 56 -5.05 -6.03 -10.17
C HIS A 56 -5.85 -6.41 -8.92
N ASP A 57 -6.95 -5.71 -8.65
CA ASP A 57 -7.85 -5.96 -7.53
C ASP A 57 -9.29 -5.79 -7.98
N TYR A 58 -10.15 -6.58 -7.35
CA TYR A 58 -11.58 -6.66 -7.61
C TYR A 58 -12.28 -6.63 -6.27
N LYS A 59 -13.19 -5.67 -6.11
CA LYS A 59 -14.08 -5.58 -4.95
C LYS A 59 -15.50 -5.46 -5.46
N GLN A 60 -16.40 -6.09 -4.72
CA GLN A 60 -17.81 -6.14 -5.05
C GLN A 60 -18.60 -5.84 -3.79
N TYR A 61 -19.59 -4.99 -3.95
CA TYR A 61 -20.49 -4.57 -2.89
C TYR A 61 -21.93 -4.61 -3.40
N TYR A 62 -22.81 -5.22 -2.61
CA TYR A 62 -24.24 -5.24 -2.87
C TYR A 62 -24.94 -4.26 -1.95
N SER A 63 -25.68 -3.33 -2.53
CA SER A 63 -26.73 -2.58 -1.86
C SER A 63 -28.08 -3.24 -2.10
N THR A 64 -29.13 -2.70 -1.49
CA THR A 64 -30.52 -3.16 -1.65
C THR A 64 -30.98 -3.26 -3.11
N SER A 65 -30.56 -2.33 -3.97
CA SER A 65 -30.94 -2.27 -5.39
C SER A 65 -29.77 -2.09 -6.36
N THR A 66 -28.54 -1.96 -5.87
CA THR A 66 -27.37 -1.68 -6.71
C THR A 66 -26.25 -2.69 -6.51
N LEU A 67 -25.61 -3.08 -7.61
CA LEU A 67 -24.37 -3.84 -7.64
C LEU A 67 -23.23 -2.87 -7.97
N HIS A 68 -22.32 -2.68 -7.02
CA HIS A 68 -21.12 -1.86 -7.19
C HIS A 68 -19.90 -2.75 -7.45
N LEU A 69 -19.29 -2.60 -8.62
CA LEU A 69 -18.07 -3.31 -9.00
C LEU A 69 -16.90 -2.33 -9.08
N TYR A 70 -15.90 -2.52 -8.22
CA TYR A 70 -14.65 -1.78 -8.28
C TYR A 70 -13.58 -2.64 -8.96
N ILE A 71 -13.11 -2.18 -10.12
CA ILE A 71 -12.15 -2.88 -10.98
C ILE A 71 -10.90 -2.03 -11.10
N SER A 72 -9.83 -2.46 -10.44
CA SER A 72 -8.50 -1.89 -10.66
C SER A 72 -7.71 -2.75 -11.63
N TYR A 73 -7.09 -2.12 -12.62
CA TYR A 73 -6.40 -2.82 -13.70
C TYR A 73 -5.12 -2.14 -14.13
N PHE A 74 -4.23 -2.93 -14.73
CA PHE A 74 -2.94 -2.51 -15.26
C PHE A 74 -2.87 -2.86 -16.75
N VAL A 75 -2.37 -1.93 -17.55
CA VAL A 75 -2.22 -2.10 -19.00
C VAL A 75 -0.74 -2.31 -19.31
N LEU A 76 -0.40 -3.34 -20.08
CA LEU A 76 1.00 -3.54 -20.49
C LEU A 76 1.34 -2.60 -21.67
N PRO A 77 2.57 -2.05 -21.75
CA PRO A 77 3.00 -1.19 -22.86
C PRO A 77 2.82 -1.83 -24.25
N GLU A 78 3.02 -3.13 -24.37
CA GLU A 78 2.84 -3.87 -25.63
C GLU A 78 1.39 -3.79 -26.15
N PHE A 79 0.40 -3.67 -25.26
CA PHE A 79 -1.00 -3.48 -25.62
C PHE A 79 -1.26 -2.11 -26.25
N ILE A 80 -0.50 -1.09 -25.86
CA ILE A 80 -0.62 0.28 -26.42
C ILE A 80 -0.05 0.32 -27.84
N LEU A 81 0.93 -0.52 -28.16
CA LEU A 81 1.55 -0.59 -29.50
C LEU A 81 0.89 -1.60 -30.46
N GLY A 82 0.13 -2.56 -29.95
CA GLY A 82 -0.49 -3.63 -30.73
C GLY A 82 -1.89 -3.29 -31.27
N LYS A 83 -1.97 -2.30 -32.18
CA LYS A 83 -2.96 -2.15 -33.29
C LYS A 83 -3.08 -0.69 -33.73
N LYS A 84 -2.15 -0.26 -34.60
CA LYS A 84 -2.53 0.56 -35.76
C LYS A 84 -3.12 -0.34 -36.87
N SER A 85 -3.96 -1.31 -36.53
CA SER A 85 -4.94 -1.79 -37.50
C SER A 85 -5.96 -0.67 -37.65
N LYS A 86 -6.32 -0.31 -38.87
CA LYS A 86 -7.49 0.51 -39.20
C LYS A 86 -8.73 -0.05 -38.49
N LEU A 87 -8.95 0.37 -37.26
CA LEU A 87 -10.15 0.14 -36.48
C LEU A 87 -10.15 1.25 -35.44
N ASN A 88 -10.74 2.35 -35.90
CA ASN A 88 -11.23 3.47 -35.13
C ASN A 88 -10.24 4.01 -34.09
N LYS A 89 -9.52 5.07 -34.50
CA LYS A 89 -9.32 6.20 -33.59
C LYS A 89 -10.66 6.39 -32.86
N PHE A 90 -10.71 6.09 -31.56
CA PHE A 90 -11.83 6.54 -30.73
C PHE A 90 -11.73 8.05 -30.64
N ASN A 91 -12.15 8.72 -31.71
CA ASN A 91 -12.47 10.13 -31.70
C ASN A 91 -13.77 10.23 -30.89
N LEU A 92 -13.65 10.58 -29.62
CA LEU A 92 -14.76 11.19 -28.90
C LEU A 92 -14.98 12.56 -29.53
N VAL A 93 -15.94 12.65 -30.44
CA VAL A 93 -16.52 13.91 -30.90
C VAL A 93 -18.03 13.72 -30.89
N SER A 94 -18.72 14.55 -30.11
CA SER A 94 -20.16 14.72 -30.19
C SER A 94 -20.51 15.42 -31.50
N LYS A 95 -21.37 14.82 -32.31
CA LYS A 95 -22.24 15.59 -33.20
C LYS A 95 -23.67 15.16 -32.94
N SER A 96 -24.41 16.04 -32.27
CA SER A 96 -25.86 16.11 -32.33
C SER A 96 -26.29 16.62 -33.72
N SER A 97 -27.54 16.32 -34.05
CA SER A 97 -28.31 16.64 -35.28
C SER A 97 -27.87 15.89 -36.55
N GLY A 98 -28.73 14.95 -36.95
CA GLY A 98 -28.74 14.44 -38.30
C GLY A 98 -29.25 15.52 -39.27
N ASP A 99 -28.58 15.59 -40.41
CA ASP A 99 -29.16 15.93 -41.69
C ASP A 99 -28.44 15.07 -42.73
N ILE A 100 -29.21 14.34 -43.54
CA ILE A 100 -28.68 13.65 -44.72
C ILE A 100 -28.50 14.71 -45.80
N LYS A 101 -27.24 15.00 -46.17
CA LYS A 101 -26.90 15.56 -47.49
C LYS A 101 -25.75 14.76 -48.09
N SER A 102 -26.05 14.05 -49.17
CA SER A 102 -25.10 13.45 -50.09
C SER A 102 -24.43 14.54 -50.94
N VAL A 103 -23.09 14.64 -50.93
CA VAL A 103 -22.31 15.26 -52.02
C VAL A 103 -20.95 14.55 -52.14
N THR A 104 -20.65 14.07 -53.35
CA THR A 104 -19.38 13.48 -53.81
C THR A 104 -18.38 14.52 -54.33
N ARG A 105 -17.07 14.16 -54.29
CA ARG A 105 -15.87 14.76 -54.99
C ARG A 105 -15.43 16.15 -54.48
N SER A 106 -14.15 16.54 -54.46
CA SER A 106 -12.88 16.11 -55.10
C SER A 106 -11.66 16.74 -54.38
N PRO A 107 -10.41 16.33 -54.69
CA PRO A 107 -9.18 16.71 -53.98
C PRO A 107 -8.44 17.93 -54.59
N LEU A 108 -7.28 18.26 -53.99
CA LEU A 108 -6.18 19.16 -54.40
C LEU A 108 -6.17 20.56 -53.76
N LEU A 109 -5.03 20.89 -53.14
CA LEU A 109 -4.17 21.96 -53.63
C LEU A 109 -2.73 21.80 -53.08
N ASN A 110 -1.82 21.61 -54.03
CA ASN A 110 -0.37 21.69 -53.92
C ASN A 110 0.10 23.13 -53.69
N ALA A 111 1.25 23.32 -53.04
CA ALA A 111 2.30 24.30 -53.41
C ALA A 111 3.48 24.15 -52.41
N VAL A 112 4.63 23.59 -52.79
CA VAL A 112 5.80 24.29 -53.41
C VAL A 112 6.62 25.02 -52.32
N SER A 113 7.94 24.86 -52.13
CA SER A 113 9.01 24.15 -52.84
C SER A 113 10.35 24.31 -52.10
N LYS A 114 11.27 23.32 -52.29
CA LYS A 114 12.73 23.41 -52.59
C LYS A 114 13.64 24.27 -51.67
N THR A 115 14.89 23.96 -51.34
CA THR A 115 15.90 22.92 -51.69
C THR A 115 17.13 23.23 -50.83
N GLN A 116 17.89 22.23 -50.39
CA GLN A 116 19.31 22.07 -50.77
C GLN A 116 19.87 20.77 -50.17
N ASN A 117 20.52 20.01 -51.04
CA ASN A 117 21.28 18.80 -50.74
C ASN A 117 22.66 19.16 -50.19
N SER A 118 23.15 18.39 -49.22
CA SER A 118 24.53 17.91 -49.23
C SER A 118 24.59 16.56 -48.51
N GLN A 119 25.02 15.53 -49.26
CA GLN A 119 25.42 14.24 -48.70
C GLN A 119 26.87 14.34 -48.24
N ILE A 120 27.18 13.77 -47.07
CA ILE A 120 28.35 12.92 -46.83
C ILE A 120 27.94 11.92 -45.74
N ASN A 121 28.04 10.63 -46.07
CA ASN A 121 27.80 9.51 -45.17
C ASN A 121 29.03 9.25 -44.30
N LEU A 122 28.83 9.04 -43.00
CA LEU A 122 29.51 8.00 -42.21
C LEU A 122 28.74 7.93 -40.86
N PHE A 123 28.19 6.75 -40.53
CA PHE A 123 27.34 6.46 -39.35
C PHE A 123 25.87 6.92 -39.44
N LYS A 124 24.97 6.00 -39.79
CA LYS A 124 23.52 6.13 -39.54
C LYS A 124 23.25 6.09 -38.04
N THR A 125 23.27 7.26 -37.41
CA THR A 125 22.50 7.58 -36.22
C THR A 125 21.18 8.21 -36.68
N GLN A 126 20.04 7.56 -36.44
CA GLN A 126 18.76 8.26 -36.51
C GLN A 126 18.54 8.95 -35.16
N THR A 127 19.07 10.16 -35.03
CA THR A 127 18.45 11.17 -34.18
C THR A 127 17.19 11.66 -34.89
N ALA A 128 16.04 11.11 -34.50
CA ALA A 128 14.76 11.80 -34.66
C ALA A 128 14.40 12.39 -33.29
N SER A 129 14.89 13.61 -33.05
CA SER A 129 14.19 14.58 -32.23
C SER A 129 12.80 14.76 -32.83
N ASP A 130 11.77 14.36 -32.08
CA ASP A 130 10.48 15.06 -31.97
C ASP A 130 9.67 14.37 -30.86
N TYR A 131 10.19 14.51 -29.64
CA TYR A 131 9.35 14.44 -28.45
C TYR A 131 8.69 15.81 -28.27
N TYR A 132 7.36 15.82 -28.19
CA TYR A 132 6.51 16.91 -27.69
C TYR A 132 6.32 18.16 -28.57
N ASP A 133 5.37 18.09 -29.51
CA ASP A 133 4.58 19.26 -29.89
C ASP A 133 3.36 19.42 -28.96
N ILE A 134 3.64 19.75 -27.69
CA ILE A 134 2.63 20.30 -26.75
C ILE A 134 2.79 21.83 -26.65
N ARG A 135 3.84 22.44 -27.21
CA ARG A 135 4.06 23.90 -27.14
C ARG A 135 3.30 24.72 -28.19
N LYS A 136 2.97 24.18 -29.38
CA LYS A 136 2.12 24.90 -30.36
C LYS A 136 0.62 24.84 -30.05
N TYR A 137 0.17 23.90 -29.21
CA TYR A 137 -1.22 23.82 -28.75
C TYR A 137 -1.48 24.61 -27.46
N LEU A 138 -0.41 24.92 -26.70
CA LEU A 138 -0.48 25.78 -25.52
C LEU A 138 -0.33 27.27 -25.85
N SER A 139 0.08 27.62 -27.07
CA SER A 139 0.12 29.02 -27.55
C SER A 139 -1.20 29.49 -28.18
N SER A 140 -2.18 28.61 -28.41
CA SER A 140 -3.46 28.98 -29.02
C SER A 140 -4.60 29.25 -28.01
N HIS A 141 -4.43 28.99 -26.71
CA HIS A 141 -5.41 29.33 -25.66
C HIS A 141 -4.74 29.89 -24.40
N SER A 142 -3.94 30.96 -24.55
CA SER A 142 -3.44 31.78 -23.43
C SER A 142 -4.48 32.73 -22.84
N ASP A 143 -5.69 32.81 -23.39
CA ASP A 143 -6.65 33.86 -23.02
C ASP A 143 -7.76 33.40 -22.05
N PHE A 144 -7.83 32.12 -21.70
CA PHE A 144 -8.84 31.63 -20.74
C PHE A 144 -8.43 31.72 -19.27
N PHE A 145 -7.16 32.05 -18.98
CA PHE A 145 -6.65 32.23 -17.62
C PHE A 145 -6.87 33.63 -17.02
N ARG A 146 -7.62 34.52 -17.71
CA ARG A 146 -7.76 35.93 -17.30
C ARG A 146 -9.15 36.36 -16.83
N LEU A 147 -10.13 35.46 -16.76
CA LEU A 147 -11.43 35.76 -16.17
C LEU A 147 -11.73 34.83 -14.98
N LEU A 148 -12.06 35.47 -13.85
CA LEU A 148 -12.64 34.91 -12.63
C LEU A 148 -11.66 34.46 -11.54
N VAL A 149 -10.78 35.39 -11.16
CA VAL A 149 -10.67 35.75 -9.73
C VAL A 149 -12.03 36.35 -9.34
N GLN A 150 -12.84 35.59 -8.61
CA GLN A 150 -13.90 36.06 -7.70
C GLN A 150 -14.47 34.83 -6.97
N THR A 151 -14.15 34.69 -5.70
CA THR A 151 -14.97 33.92 -4.73
C THR A 151 -16.05 34.85 -4.17
N PRO A 152 -17.03 34.38 -3.38
CA PRO A 152 -17.94 33.23 -3.50
C PRO A 152 -19.43 33.69 -3.38
N THR A 153 -20.44 32.85 -3.64
CA THR A 153 -21.70 32.77 -2.83
C THR A 153 -22.76 31.82 -3.42
N SER A 154 -23.50 31.19 -2.50
CA SER A 154 -24.79 30.52 -2.62
C SER A 154 -24.85 29.11 -3.22
N ILE A 155 -25.12 28.18 -2.31
CA ILE A 155 -25.77 26.89 -2.54
C ILE A 155 -27.09 27.14 -3.28
N LYS A 156 -27.26 26.58 -4.48
CA LYS A 156 -28.56 26.34 -5.10
C LYS A 156 -28.57 24.95 -5.74
N HIS A 157 -29.67 24.24 -5.47
CA HIS A 157 -29.99 22.89 -5.88
C HIS A 157 -29.65 22.59 -7.34
N VAL A 158 -28.82 21.57 -7.58
CA VAL A 158 -28.71 20.93 -8.89
C VAL A 158 -29.66 19.75 -8.91
N LYS A 159 -30.68 19.84 -9.76
CA LYS A 159 -31.57 18.73 -10.12
C LYS A 159 -30.71 17.58 -10.67
N ASN A 160 -30.96 16.38 -10.17
CA ASN A 160 -30.35 15.15 -10.67
C ASN A 160 -30.93 14.82 -12.05
N ASP A 161 -30.36 15.38 -13.12
CA ASP A 161 -30.61 14.90 -14.47
C ASP A 161 -29.68 13.72 -14.75
N SER A 162 -30.20 12.52 -14.50
CA SER A 162 -29.56 11.26 -14.87
C SER A 162 -29.61 11.08 -16.39
N HIS A 163 -28.63 11.65 -17.09
CA HIS A 163 -28.41 11.35 -18.50
C HIS A 163 -27.97 9.89 -18.66
N TYR A 164 -28.86 9.04 -19.18
CA TYR A 164 -28.53 7.69 -19.66
C TYR A 164 -27.60 7.79 -20.87
N LEU A 165 -26.29 7.80 -20.62
CA LEU A 165 -25.28 7.62 -21.66
C LEU A 165 -25.43 6.20 -22.23
N LYS A 166 -25.89 6.08 -23.48
CA LYS A 166 -25.78 4.83 -24.25
C LYS A 166 -24.30 4.46 -24.32
N VAL A 167 -23.90 3.44 -23.56
CA VAL A 167 -22.53 2.91 -23.61
C VAL A 167 -22.35 2.26 -24.98
N GLU A 168 -21.48 2.78 -25.84
CA GLU A 168 -21.08 2.13 -27.09
C GLU A 168 -19.77 1.34 -26.90
N GLY A 169 -19.66 0.14 -27.51
CA GLY A 169 -18.42 -0.65 -27.58
C GLY A 169 -18.35 -1.90 -26.69
N VAL A 170 -17.13 -2.35 -26.38
CA VAL A 170 -16.84 -3.66 -25.74
C VAL A 170 -17.51 -3.82 -24.36
N LEU A 171 -17.75 -2.70 -23.66
CA LEU A 171 -18.40 -2.69 -22.35
C LEU A 171 -19.90 -3.02 -22.42
N ILE A 172 -20.58 -2.86 -23.57
CA ILE A 172 -21.98 -3.28 -23.73
C ILE A 172 -22.11 -4.76 -23.39
N ASN A 173 -21.21 -5.59 -23.93
CA ASN A 173 -21.26 -7.03 -23.71
C ASN A 173 -21.08 -7.37 -22.23
N LEU A 174 -20.20 -6.63 -21.54
CA LEU A 174 -20.02 -6.77 -20.10
C LEU A 174 -21.32 -6.44 -19.35
N PHE A 175 -21.92 -5.27 -19.59
CA PHE A 175 -23.16 -4.87 -18.94
C PHE A 175 -24.33 -5.80 -19.28
N LYS A 176 -24.47 -6.23 -20.53
CA LYS A 176 -25.51 -7.18 -20.97
C LYS A 176 -25.42 -8.49 -20.19
N VAL A 177 -24.23 -9.07 -20.08
CA VAL A 177 -24.03 -10.32 -19.33
C VAL A 177 -24.26 -10.12 -17.84
N LEU A 178 -23.77 -9.03 -17.24
CA LEU A 178 -24.02 -8.73 -15.83
C LEU A 178 -25.51 -8.50 -15.53
N SER A 179 -26.24 -7.87 -16.46
CA SER A 179 -27.69 -7.67 -16.38
C SER A 179 -28.44 -9.01 -16.41
N LEU A 180 -28.03 -9.94 -17.29
CA LEU A 180 -28.58 -11.30 -17.33
C LEU A 180 -28.32 -12.06 -16.02
N PHE A 181 -27.10 -11.99 -15.46
CA PHE A 181 -26.76 -12.63 -14.18
C PHE A 181 -27.59 -12.10 -13.00
N THR A 182 -27.88 -10.80 -13.01
CA THR A 182 -28.68 -10.13 -11.98
C THR A 182 -30.19 -10.24 -12.22
N LYS A 183 -30.62 -10.90 -13.31
CA LYS A 183 -32.02 -10.98 -13.77
C LYS A 183 -32.67 -9.59 -13.88
N ASN A 184 -31.89 -8.57 -14.25
CA ASN A 184 -32.29 -7.16 -14.34
C ASN A 184 -32.87 -6.57 -13.03
N ARG A 185 -32.57 -7.16 -11.86
CA ARG A 185 -33.09 -6.68 -10.56
C ARG A 185 -32.22 -5.60 -9.91
N PHE A 186 -30.98 -5.46 -10.37
CA PHE A 186 -29.99 -4.58 -9.75
C PHE A 186 -29.49 -3.55 -10.77
N ASN A 187 -29.33 -2.31 -10.31
CA ASN A 187 -28.61 -1.27 -11.04
C ASN A 187 -27.11 -1.54 -10.94
N ILE A 188 -26.42 -1.62 -12.07
CA ILE A 188 -25.02 -2.03 -12.13
C ILE A 188 -24.15 -0.78 -12.29
N THR A 189 -23.26 -0.56 -11.34
CA THR A 189 -22.27 0.51 -11.38
C THR A 189 -20.88 -0.10 -11.40
N ILE A 190 -20.02 0.38 -12.29
CA ILE A 190 -18.67 -0.16 -12.48
C ILE A 190 -17.66 0.98 -12.46
N ASP A 191 -16.76 0.91 -11.48
CA ASP A 191 -15.65 1.86 -11.32
C ASP A 191 -14.36 1.28 -11.90
N PHE A 192 -13.91 1.83 -13.02
CA PHE A 192 -12.68 1.43 -13.68
C PHE A 192 -11.48 2.31 -13.25
N CYS A 193 -10.57 1.73 -12.48
CA CYS A 193 -9.34 2.40 -12.04
C CYS A 193 -8.11 1.85 -12.78
N CYS A 194 -7.61 2.62 -13.77
CA CYS A 194 -6.35 2.31 -14.46
C CYS A 194 -5.15 2.76 -13.62
N LEU A 195 -4.25 1.82 -13.32
CA LEU A 195 -3.08 2.06 -12.48
C LEU A 195 -1.94 2.78 -13.21
N ASN A 196 -1.87 2.67 -14.54
CA ASN A 196 -0.79 3.23 -15.35
C ASN A 196 -0.90 4.75 -15.58
N LYS A 197 -2.06 5.37 -15.30
CA LYS A 197 -2.36 6.76 -15.68
C LYS A 197 -1.34 7.77 -15.14
N ASN A 198 -0.81 7.56 -13.94
CA ASN A 198 0.00 8.56 -13.21
C ASN A 198 1.45 8.11 -12.96
N LEU A 199 2.05 7.31 -13.85
CA LEU A 199 3.44 6.87 -13.71
C LEU A 199 4.48 7.91 -14.22
N SER A 200 4.11 9.19 -14.37
CA SER A 200 5.00 10.26 -14.85
C SER A 200 6.30 10.41 -14.05
N PHE A 201 6.26 10.06 -12.75
CA PHE A 201 7.41 9.99 -11.86
C PHE A 201 8.54 9.07 -12.38
N LEU A 202 8.23 8.02 -13.14
CA LEU A 202 9.23 7.09 -13.67
C LEU A 202 10.25 7.77 -14.61
N LYS A 203 9.84 8.85 -15.28
CA LYS A 203 10.72 9.64 -16.16
C LYS A 203 11.84 10.35 -15.40
N LYS A 204 11.70 10.57 -14.08
CA LYS A 204 12.70 11.28 -13.26
C LYS A 204 13.79 10.36 -12.68
N ILE A 205 13.71 9.05 -12.93
CA ILE A 205 14.64 8.09 -12.33
C ILE A 205 15.94 8.09 -13.12
N GLN A 206 17.06 8.35 -12.42
CA GLN A 206 18.38 8.44 -13.02
C GLN A 206 18.77 7.14 -13.75
N THR A 207 19.11 7.28 -15.03
CA THR A 207 19.55 6.19 -15.92
C THR A 207 20.74 5.41 -15.38
N LYS A 208 21.63 6.07 -14.62
CA LYS A 208 22.82 5.49 -13.99
C LYS A 208 22.50 4.29 -13.08
N ASN A 209 21.35 4.29 -12.40
CA ASN A 209 20.98 3.20 -11.48
C ASN A 209 20.45 1.94 -12.19
N LEU A 210 20.11 2.04 -13.48
CA LEU A 210 19.57 0.93 -14.28
C LEU A 210 20.62 0.30 -15.21
N VAL A 211 21.88 0.76 -15.18
CA VAL A 211 22.99 0.20 -15.99
C VAL A 211 23.14 -1.31 -15.80
N LEU A 212 22.93 -1.79 -14.57
CA LEU A 212 22.96 -3.22 -14.26
C LEU A 212 21.90 -4.05 -15.01
N LEU A 213 20.80 -3.42 -15.47
CA LEU A 213 19.77 -4.08 -16.27
C LEU A 213 20.08 -4.09 -17.77
N GLN A 214 21.19 -3.48 -18.21
CA GLN A 214 21.59 -3.41 -19.62
C GLN A 214 21.73 -4.81 -20.26
N LYS A 215 22.12 -5.83 -19.47
CA LYS A 215 22.16 -7.23 -19.91
C LYS A 215 20.82 -7.76 -20.44
N PHE A 216 19.70 -7.17 -20.02
CA PHE A 216 18.35 -7.57 -20.44
C PHE A 216 17.77 -6.65 -21.52
N LYS A 217 18.57 -5.73 -22.07
CA LYS A 217 18.14 -4.84 -23.16
C LYS A 217 17.66 -5.66 -24.36
N GLY A 218 16.56 -5.24 -24.97
CA GLY A 218 15.94 -5.93 -26.12
C GLY A 218 15.05 -7.13 -25.74
N THR A 219 14.88 -7.43 -24.46
CA THR A 219 13.94 -8.47 -24.02
C THR A 219 12.53 -7.90 -23.81
N PRO A 220 11.46 -8.65 -24.18
CA PRO A 220 10.08 -8.17 -24.04
C PRO A 220 9.68 -7.98 -22.57
N PHE A 221 10.19 -8.83 -21.69
CA PHE A 221 9.89 -8.73 -20.26
C PHE A 221 10.53 -7.50 -19.59
N LEU A 222 11.55 -6.88 -20.19
CA LEU A 222 12.11 -5.63 -19.68
C LEU A 222 11.18 -4.46 -20.00
N THR A 223 10.76 -4.33 -21.27
CA THR A 223 9.88 -3.24 -21.72
C THR A 223 8.51 -3.32 -21.06
N GLU A 224 7.94 -4.52 -20.99
CA GLU A 224 6.66 -4.77 -20.32
C GLU A 224 6.75 -4.66 -18.79
N GLY A 225 7.89 -5.06 -18.23
CA GLY A 225 8.03 -5.30 -16.80
C GLY A 225 8.45 -4.10 -15.98
N ILE A 226 9.20 -3.14 -16.55
CA ILE A 226 9.76 -2.04 -15.76
C ILE A 226 8.67 -1.23 -15.05
N GLU A 227 7.68 -0.72 -15.80
CA GLU A 227 6.57 0.07 -15.23
C GLU A 227 5.81 -0.69 -14.16
N LEU A 228 5.57 -1.98 -14.44
CA LEU A 228 4.88 -2.88 -13.54
C LEU A 228 5.66 -3.09 -12.24
N LEU A 229 6.96 -3.38 -12.33
CA LEU A 229 7.83 -3.60 -11.17
C LEU A 229 7.96 -2.34 -10.34
N PHE A 230 8.02 -1.17 -10.97
CA PHE A 230 7.96 0.10 -10.25
C PHE A 230 6.65 0.26 -9.47
N TYR A 231 5.51 0.02 -10.12
CA TYR A 231 4.21 0.08 -9.45
C TYR A 231 4.17 -0.87 -8.25
N THR A 232 4.72 -2.08 -8.38
CA THR A 232 4.73 -3.07 -7.29
C THR A 232 5.54 -2.67 -6.07
N LEU A 233 6.42 -1.68 -6.20
CA LEU A 233 7.22 -1.13 -5.09
C LEU A 233 6.64 0.16 -4.55
N TYR A 234 5.89 0.88 -5.38
CA TYR A 234 5.16 2.08 -4.98
C TYR A 234 3.91 1.75 -4.16
N VAL A 235 3.22 0.65 -4.48
CA VAL A 235 2.03 0.16 -3.78
C VAL A 235 2.29 -1.23 -3.21
N SER A 236 2.07 -1.41 -1.90
CA SER A 236 2.28 -2.69 -1.21
C SER A 236 1.29 -3.79 -1.60
N ASN A 237 0.05 -3.42 -1.95
CA ASN A 237 -1.04 -4.34 -2.29
C ASN A 237 -1.00 -4.84 -3.75
N SER A 238 0.18 -5.17 -4.26
CA SER A 238 0.40 -5.47 -5.68
C SER A 238 0.80 -6.93 -5.96
N ALA A 239 0.65 -7.84 -4.99
CA ALA A 239 1.16 -9.22 -5.12
C ALA A 239 0.45 -9.97 -6.26
N ASN A 240 -0.84 -9.69 -6.47
CA ASN A 240 -1.62 -10.28 -7.56
C ASN A 240 -1.09 -9.87 -8.94
N LEU A 241 -0.81 -8.58 -9.11
CA LEU A 241 -0.33 -8.03 -10.37
C LEU A 241 1.09 -8.52 -10.70
N LEU A 242 1.97 -8.62 -9.70
CA LEU A 242 3.29 -9.24 -9.88
C LEU A 242 3.20 -10.73 -10.22
N ALA A 243 2.30 -11.48 -9.57
CA ALA A 243 2.07 -12.89 -9.89
C ALA A 243 1.55 -13.06 -11.33
N LYS A 244 0.61 -12.21 -11.77
CA LYS A 244 0.08 -12.24 -13.15
C LYS A 244 1.15 -11.89 -14.17
N PHE A 245 1.99 -10.90 -13.91
CA PHE A 245 3.11 -10.58 -14.77
C PHE A 245 4.07 -11.77 -14.93
N VAL A 246 4.51 -12.37 -13.82
CA VAL A 246 5.35 -13.58 -13.84
C VAL A 246 4.66 -14.70 -14.62
N SER A 247 3.33 -14.84 -14.50
CA SER A 247 2.58 -15.86 -15.23
C SER A 247 2.59 -15.67 -16.73
N ILE A 248 2.38 -14.43 -17.20
CA ILE A 248 2.40 -14.07 -18.61
C ILE A 248 3.81 -14.29 -19.18
N GLN A 249 4.85 -13.87 -18.46
CA GLN A 249 6.23 -14.04 -18.92
C GLN A 249 6.69 -15.50 -18.96
N ILE A 250 6.26 -16.34 -18.02
CA ILE A 250 6.56 -17.79 -18.07
C ILE A 250 5.86 -18.48 -19.25
N LYS A 251 4.69 -17.99 -19.69
CA LYS A 251 4.04 -18.49 -20.91
C LYS A 251 4.79 -18.05 -22.17
N LYS A 252 5.23 -16.79 -22.23
CA LYS A 252 5.90 -16.20 -23.40
C LYS A 252 7.36 -16.69 -23.57
N VAL A 253 8.14 -16.73 -22.49
CA VAL A 253 9.60 -16.93 -22.55
C VAL A 253 9.93 -18.39 -22.28
N LYS A 254 10.73 -19.04 -23.14
CA LYS A 254 11.24 -20.42 -22.89
C LYS A 254 12.38 -20.46 -21.86
N ARG A 255 13.25 -19.44 -21.84
CA ARG A 255 14.40 -19.32 -20.91
C ARG A 255 13.98 -18.78 -19.53
N HIS A 256 13.20 -19.54 -18.78
CA HIS A 256 12.62 -19.12 -17.48
C HIS A 256 13.68 -18.66 -16.47
N LYS A 257 14.82 -19.37 -16.37
CA LYS A 257 15.91 -18.99 -15.45
C LYS A 257 16.48 -17.59 -15.74
N PHE A 258 16.55 -17.21 -17.02
CA PHE A 258 17.04 -15.89 -17.43
C PHE A 258 16.07 -14.79 -17.00
N PHE A 259 14.77 -15.00 -17.22
CA PHE A 259 13.72 -14.10 -16.72
C PHE A 259 13.71 -13.98 -15.18
N LEU A 260 13.86 -15.08 -14.45
CA LEU A 260 13.93 -15.03 -12.99
C LEU A 260 15.20 -14.33 -12.48
N SER A 261 16.31 -14.38 -13.23
CA SER A 261 17.51 -13.60 -12.95
C SER A 261 17.25 -12.10 -13.11
N PHE A 262 16.57 -11.71 -14.20
CA PHE A 262 16.11 -10.33 -14.41
C PHE A 262 15.25 -9.85 -13.25
N LEU A 263 14.24 -10.64 -12.88
CA LEU A 263 13.30 -10.27 -11.82
C LEU A 263 14.01 -10.04 -10.48
N LYS A 264 14.97 -10.92 -10.13
CA LYS A 264 15.79 -10.75 -8.93
C LYS A 264 16.59 -9.46 -9.00
N GLN A 265 17.29 -9.21 -10.12
CA GLN A 265 18.16 -8.05 -10.27
C GLN A 265 17.38 -6.73 -10.27
N ALA A 266 16.29 -6.66 -11.05
CA ALA A 266 15.42 -5.50 -11.11
C ALA A 266 14.83 -5.16 -9.74
N LEU A 267 14.23 -6.13 -9.05
CA LEU A 267 13.66 -5.88 -7.72
C LEU A 267 14.74 -5.50 -6.69
N THR A 268 15.96 -6.05 -6.75
CA THR A 268 17.03 -5.63 -5.83
C THR A 268 17.49 -4.20 -6.06
N ILE A 269 17.54 -3.73 -7.31
CA ILE A 269 17.87 -2.35 -7.65
C ILE A 269 16.73 -1.44 -7.20
N LEU A 270 15.51 -1.80 -7.57
CA LEU A 270 14.34 -0.97 -7.33
C LEU A 270 14.00 -0.83 -5.84
N MET A 271 14.29 -1.85 -5.02
CA MET A 271 14.12 -1.81 -3.57
C MET A 271 15.05 -0.82 -2.86
N LYS A 272 16.21 -0.47 -3.45
CA LYS A 272 17.17 0.48 -2.87
C LYS A 272 16.67 1.92 -2.91
N PHE A 273 15.71 2.24 -3.79
CA PHE A 273 15.20 3.60 -3.90
C PHE A 273 14.34 4.00 -2.69
N SER A 274 14.36 5.29 -2.38
CA SER A 274 13.63 5.91 -1.27
C SER A 274 12.11 5.77 -1.38
N PHE A 275 11.56 5.78 -2.59
CA PHE A 275 10.10 5.69 -2.83
C PHE A 275 9.51 4.31 -2.55
N SER A 276 10.35 3.27 -2.40
CA SER A 276 9.86 1.91 -2.17
C SER A 276 9.12 1.85 -0.83
N LYS A 277 7.82 1.53 -0.87
CA LYS A 277 7.00 1.26 0.32
C LYS A 277 7.07 -0.19 0.76
N VAL A 278 7.91 -1.02 0.11
CA VAL A 278 7.98 -2.46 0.36
C VAL A 278 9.20 -2.79 1.21
N LYS A 279 9.00 -3.53 2.29
CA LYS A 279 10.05 -4.00 3.22
C LYS A 279 10.76 -5.23 2.68
N GLY A 280 10.00 -6.12 2.05
CA GLY A 280 10.56 -7.31 1.42
C GLY A 280 9.58 -7.98 0.47
N ILE A 281 10.14 -8.72 -0.48
CA ILE A 281 9.41 -9.47 -1.51
C ILE A 281 9.94 -10.89 -1.52
N LYS A 282 9.03 -11.85 -1.59
CA LYS A 282 9.34 -13.26 -1.88
C LYS A 282 8.54 -13.72 -3.07
N ILE A 283 9.19 -14.38 -4.01
CA ILE A 283 8.57 -14.97 -5.21
C ILE A 283 9.04 -16.42 -5.28
N MET A 284 8.11 -17.35 -5.37
CA MET A 284 8.38 -18.77 -5.52
C MET A 284 7.71 -19.27 -6.79
N VAL A 285 8.51 -19.82 -7.69
CA VAL A 285 8.04 -20.44 -8.93
C VAL A 285 8.37 -21.93 -8.86
N LYS A 286 7.37 -22.79 -8.97
CA LYS A 286 7.50 -24.26 -9.01
C LYS A 286 7.08 -24.77 -10.39
N GLY A 287 7.81 -25.73 -10.95
CA GLY A 287 7.44 -26.42 -12.19
C GLY A 287 8.67 -26.89 -12.99
N ARG A 288 8.45 -27.30 -14.24
CA ARG A 288 9.51 -27.76 -15.16
C ARG A 288 10.24 -26.57 -15.79
N LEU A 289 11.01 -25.84 -14.98
CA LEU A 289 11.69 -24.61 -15.42
C LEU A 289 12.63 -24.89 -16.61
N ASN A 290 12.56 -24.08 -17.66
CA ASN A 290 13.24 -24.30 -18.95
C ASN A 290 12.90 -25.65 -19.64
N GLY A 291 11.75 -26.26 -19.34
CA GLY A 291 11.33 -27.53 -19.96
C GLY A 291 12.03 -28.79 -19.41
N VAL A 292 12.85 -28.66 -18.36
CA VAL A 292 13.58 -29.78 -17.75
C VAL A 292 12.60 -30.90 -17.32
N PRO A 293 12.94 -32.20 -17.49
CA PRO A 293 12.04 -33.32 -17.18
C PRO A 293 11.54 -33.34 -15.74
N ARG A 294 12.44 -33.08 -14.77
CA ARG A 294 12.09 -33.04 -13.35
C ARG A 294 11.69 -31.63 -12.92
N ALA A 295 10.51 -31.51 -12.29
CA ALA A 295 10.05 -30.26 -11.72
C ALA A 295 10.99 -29.77 -10.60
N LYS A 296 11.27 -28.47 -10.58
CA LYS A 296 12.09 -27.80 -9.55
C LYS A 296 11.38 -26.54 -9.08
N HIS A 297 11.81 -26.00 -7.95
CA HIS A 297 11.33 -24.71 -7.49
C HIS A 297 12.48 -23.70 -7.40
N LYS A 298 12.22 -22.45 -7.80
CA LYS A 298 13.13 -21.33 -7.64
C LYS A 298 12.47 -20.29 -6.75
N THR A 299 13.18 -19.88 -5.71
CA THR A 299 12.73 -18.84 -4.78
C THR A 299 13.62 -17.62 -4.93
N ILE A 300 13.01 -16.45 -5.04
CA ILE A 300 13.63 -15.14 -4.99
C ILE A 300 13.16 -14.49 -3.69
N SER A 301 14.08 -14.08 -2.82
CA SER A 301 13.78 -13.35 -1.59
C SER A 301 14.65 -12.11 -1.53
N ILE A 302 14.03 -10.95 -1.35
CA ILE A 302 14.67 -9.64 -1.34
C ILE A 302 14.13 -8.89 -0.12
N GLY A 303 15.01 -8.39 0.74
CA GLY A 303 14.62 -7.77 2.01
C GLY A 303 14.02 -8.76 3.01
N ASP A 304 13.31 -8.22 4.00
CA ASP A 304 12.77 -9.01 5.12
C ASP A 304 11.35 -9.51 4.83
N VAL A 305 11.13 -10.81 4.99
CA VAL A 305 9.86 -11.48 4.67
C VAL A 305 9.35 -12.31 5.86
N PRO A 306 8.94 -11.67 6.97
CA PRO A 306 8.47 -12.36 8.18
C PRO A 306 7.02 -12.87 8.03
N VAL A 307 6.81 -13.94 7.27
CA VAL A 307 5.46 -14.47 6.94
C VAL A 307 4.65 -14.88 8.18
N GLN A 308 5.31 -15.31 9.26
CA GLN A 308 4.68 -15.75 10.51
C GLN A 308 4.23 -14.58 11.41
N SER A 309 4.70 -13.35 11.17
CA SER A 309 4.34 -12.21 12.02
C SER A 309 2.94 -11.69 11.70
N ILE A 310 1.99 -11.86 12.63
CA ILE A 310 0.59 -11.41 12.47
C ILE A 310 0.51 -9.89 12.24
N ASN A 311 1.36 -9.13 12.93
CA ASN A 311 1.32 -7.66 12.91
C ASN A 311 1.83 -7.06 11.60
N GLU A 312 2.60 -7.80 10.79
CA GLU A 312 3.13 -7.29 9.52
C GLU A 312 2.04 -7.34 8.45
N ILE A 313 1.94 -6.26 7.66
CA ILE A 313 1.00 -6.18 6.53
C ILE A 313 1.65 -6.95 5.37
N VAL A 314 1.09 -8.12 5.08
CA VAL A 314 1.54 -9.00 4.01
C VAL A 314 0.45 -9.09 2.96
N ASP A 315 0.81 -8.82 1.70
CA ASP A 315 -0.01 -9.12 0.55
C ASP A 315 0.47 -10.41 -0.13
N TYR A 316 -0.45 -11.35 -0.33
CA TYR A 316 -0.16 -12.67 -0.89
C TYR A 316 -1.04 -12.97 -2.09
N SER A 317 -0.43 -13.52 -3.15
CA SER A 317 -1.15 -14.08 -4.30
C SER A 317 -0.51 -15.39 -4.77
N GLN A 318 -1.34 -16.27 -5.32
CA GLN A 318 -0.92 -17.50 -5.98
C GLN A 318 -1.64 -17.68 -7.30
N ILE A 319 -0.91 -18.16 -8.31
CA ILE A 319 -1.42 -18.39 -9.66
C ILE A 319 -0.87 -19.70 -10.19
N THR A 320 -1.73 -20.47 -10.85
CA THR A 320 -1.38 -21.66 -11.62
C THR A 320 -1.29 -21.30 -13.10
N ILE A 321 -0.33 -21.90 -13.78
CA ILE A 321 -0.02 -21.65 -15.19
C ILE A 321 0.02 -22.99 -15.87
N HIS A 322 -0.63 -23.10 -17.02
CA HIS A 322 -0.55 -24.26 -17.88
C HIS A 322 0.21 -23.86 -19.15
N ASN A 323 1.22 -24.65 -19.49
CA ASN A 323 2.00 -24.51 -20.72
C ASN A 323 2.15 -25.92 -21.34
N SER A 324 2.64 -26.01 -22.57
CA SER A 324 2.93 -27.30 -23.23
C SER A 324 3.84 -28.21 -22.39
N ASN A 325 4.80 -27.61 -21.68
CA ASN A 325 5.74 -28.32 -20.81
C ASN A 325 5.14 -28.77 -19.47
N GLY A 326 3.86 -28.49 -19.20
CA GLY A 326 3.14 -28.84 -17.98
C GLY A 326 2.74 -27.63 -17.13
N SER A 327 2.40 -27.90 -15.87
CA SER A 327 1.85 -26.92 -14.94
C SER A 327 2.94 -26.25 -14.08
N TYR A 328 2.83 -24.93 -13.91
CA TYR A 328 3.69 -24.13 -13.04
C TYR A 328 2.86 -23.45 -11.95
N GLY A 329 3.41 -23.38 -10.74
CA GLY A 329 2.81 -22.66 -9.62
C GLY A 329 3.65 -21.46 -9.23
N VAL A 330 3.05 -20.27 -9.23
CA VAL A 330 3.67 -19.01 -8.80
C VAL A 330 3.04 -18.56 -7.50
N LYS A 331 3.87 -18.24 -6.50
CA LYS A 331 3.45 -17.68 -5.21
C LYS A 331 4.26 -16.42 -4.93
N VAL A 332 3.58 -15.33 -4.59
CA VAL A 332 4.19 -14.01 -4.34
C VAL A 332 3.77 -13.52 -2.97
N TRP A 333 4.73 -13.04 -2.19
CA TRP A 333 4.54 -12.32 -0.92
C TRP A 333 5.18 -10.95 -1.04
N ILE A 334 4.43 -9.90 -0.74
CA ILE A 334 4.91 -8.52 -0.64
C ILE A 334 4.63 -8.04 0.78
N ILE A 335 5.64 -7.51 1.46
CA ILE A 335 5.53 -7.00 2.82
C ILE A 335 5.69 -5.50 2.76
N GLU A 336 4.73 -4.78 3.33
CA GLU A 336 4.80 -3.32 3.42
C GLU A 336 5.88 -2.88 4.43
N LYS A 337 6.58 -1.78 4.14
CA LYS A 337 7.33 -1.04 5.15
C LYS A 337 6.30 -0.48 6.10
N GLY A 338 6.12 -1.15 7.24
CA GLY A 338 5.23 -0.66 8.27
C GLY A 338 5.55 0.80 8.57
N GLN A 339 4.57 1.69 8.35
CA GLN A 339 4.50 2.91 9.14
C GLN A 339 4.52 2.45 10.60
N LEU A 340 5.34 3.07 11.46
CA LEU A 340 5.35 2.74 12.88
C LEU A 340 3.90 2.82 13.37
N SER A 341 3.26 1.66 13.51
CA SER A 341 1.88 1.60 13.99
C SER A 341 1.83 2.35 15.31
N THR A 342 0.74 3.04 15.59
CA THR A 342 0.53 3.73 16.88
C THR A 342 0.74 2.78 18.09
N LYS A 343 0.58 1.46 17.88
CA LYS A 343 1.01 0.39 18.81
C LYS A 343 2.53 0.33 19.06
N ILE A 344 3.37 0.55 18.06
CA ILE A 344 4.84 0.69 18.21
C ILE A 344 5.18 2.00 18.90
N LEU A 345 4.44 3.09 18.65
CA LEU A 345 4.61 4.36 19.36
C LEU A 345 4.33 4.21 20.87
N LEU A 346 3.30 3.42 21.23
CA LEU A 346 3.05 2.99 22.62
C LEU A 346 4.16 2.07 23.16
N LYS A 347 4.72 1.18 22.32
CA LYS A 347 5.86 0.34 22.71
C LYS A 347 7.16 1.13 22.90
N MET A 348 7.33 2.25 22.19
CA MET A 348 8.44 3.19 22.34
C MET A 348 8.38 3.96 23.66
N PHE A 349 7.20 4.09 24.27
CA PHE A 349 7.04 4.74 25.57
C PHE A 349 7.37 3.82 26.76
N LEU A 350 7.41 2.50 26.53
CA LEU A 350 7.56 1.50 27.59
C LEU A 350 8.98 0.93 27.72
N GLN A 351 9.88 1.26 26.80
CA GLN A 351 11.28 0.82 26.81
C GLN A 351 12.16 1.70 25.91
N PRO A 352 13.47 1.81 26.18
CA PRO A 352 14.41 2.50 25.31
C PRO A 352 14.48 1.88 23.91
N ARG A 353 14.63 2.74 22.90
CA ARG A 353 14.77 2.32 21.50
C ARG A 353 16.07 1.54 21.25
N LYS A 354 17.15 1.93 21.94
CA LYS A 354 18.47 1.29 21.89
C LYS A 354 19.11 1.35 23.28
N THR A 355 19.83 0.29 23.66
CA THR A 355 20.63 0.24 24.88
C THR A 355 22.00 -0.34 24.56
N LYS A 356 23.06 0.19 25.20
CA LYS A 356 24.43 -0.33 25.07
C LYS A 356 24.52 -1.81 25.48
N TYR A 357 23.82 -2.20 26.55
CA TYR A 357 23.76 -3.57 27.05
C TYR A 357 22.30 -4.03 27.24
N LYS A 358 22.00 -5.28 26.86
CA LYS A 358 20.64 -5.86 27.03
C LYS A 358 20.27 -6.12 28.50
N LYS A 359 21.26 -6.40 29.36
CA LYS A 359 21.06 -6.68 30.80
C LYS A 359 22.02 -5.80 31.59
N THR A 360 21.51 -5.07 32.58
CA THR A 360 22.31 -4.17 33.43
C THR A 360 22.30 -4.61 34.88
N ARG A 361 23.22 -4.09 35.70
CA ARG A 361 23.22 -4.27 37.16
C ARG A 361 22.21 -3.29 37.76
N LYS A 362 21.34 -3.75 38.67
CA LYS A 362 20.23 -2.94 39.23
C LYS A 362 20.72 -1.70 39.99
N GLY A 363 21.89 -1.78 40.64
CA GLY A 363 22.50 -0.70 41.45
C GLY A 363 21.70 -0.39 42.73
N LYS A 364 22.22 0.52 43.57
CA LYS A 364 21.52 1.03 44.77
C LYS A 364 20.71 2.29 44.44
N LEU A 365 19.52 2.45 45.02
CA LEU A 365 18.63 3.61 44.81
C LEU A 365 18.82 4.61 45.97
N LYS A 366 19.05 5.90 45.67
CA LYS A 366 19.12 6.95 46.70
C LYS A 366 17.73 7.21 47.29
N LYS A 367 17.67 7.56 48.59
CA LYS A 367 16.41 7.79 49.31
C LYS A 367 15.68 9.05 48.85
N PHE A 368 16.38 10.16 48.69
CA PHE A 368 15.77 11.45 48.37
C PHE A 368 16.61 12.25 47.36
N GLU A 369 15.95 13.11 46.60
CA GLU A 369 16.51 14.01 45.60
C GLU A 369 15.98 15.43 45.82
N PHE A 370 16.79 16.30 46.41
CA PHE A 370 16.38 17.67 46.75
C PHE A 370 16.25 18.60 45.53
N LYS A 371 16.94 18.28 44.42
CA LYS A 371 16.97 19.13 43.21
C LYS A 371 15.81 18.91 42.23
N ALA A 372 15.03 17.84 42.40
CA ALA A 372 14.08 17.35 41.39
C ALA A 372 12.61 17.72 41.68
N SER A 373 12.38 18.79 42.45
CA SER A 373 11.07 19.17 43.01
C SER A 373 10.38 20.33 42.29
N THR A 374 10.95 20.90 41.23
CA THR A 374 10.35 22.01 40.47
C THR A 374 9.54 21.51 39.28
N ILE A 375 8.46 22.23 38.95
CA ILE A 375 7.67 22.01 37.74
C ILE A 375 8.41 22.63 36.54
N ARG A 376 8.46 21.93 35.40
CA ARG A 376 9.20 22.40 34.21
C ARG A 376 8.31 22.87 33.07
N PHE A 377 7.21 22.17 32.83
CA PHE A 377 6.35 22.36 31.66
C PHE A 377 4.89 22.63 32.03
N GLY A 378 4.40 22.00 33.10
CA GLY A 378 3.02 22.12 33.54
C GLY A 378 2.73 23.29 34.47
N GLU A 379 1.48 23.38 34.89
CA GLU A 379 1.03 24.23 36.01
C GLU A 379 0.92 23.41 37.30
N LEU A 380 0.56 22.13 37.19
CA LEU A 380 0.37 21.22 38.33
C LEU A 380 1.16 19.92 38.12
N GLY A 381 1.78 19.44 39.20
CA GLY A 381 2.69 18.30 39.18
C GLY A 381 2.32 17.19 40.17
N LEU A 382 2.73 15.97 39.84
CA LEU A 382 2.70 14.82 40.75
C LEU A 382 4.12 14.36 41.03
N LYS A 383 4.61 14.50 42.27
CA LYS A 383 5.95 14.08 42.69
C LYS A 383 5.93 12.83 43.56
N ALA A 384 7.02 12.08 43.52
CA ALA A 384 7.26 10.95 44.41
C ALA A 384 7.59 11.44 45.83
N GLN A 385 6.98 10.84 46.85
CA GLN A 385 7.34 11.08 48.25
C GLN A 385 8.43 10.12 48.73
N VAL A 386 8.39 8.88 48.24
CA VAL A 386 9.33 7.80 48.60
C VAL A 386 10.06 7.32 47.35
N SER A 387 11.31 6.90 47.51
CA SER A 387 12.06 6.29 46.41
C SER A 387 11.54 4.88 46.10
N GLY A 388 11.52 4.54 44.81
CA GLY A 388 11.09 3.22 44.38
C GLY A 388 11.32 2.95 42.89
N LEU A 389 10.97 1.74 42.47
CA LEU A 389 10.98 1.35 41.07
C LEU A 389 9.55 1.40 40.54
N ILE A 390 9.33 2.17 39.48
CA ILE A 390 8.03 2.25 38.81
C ILE A 390 8.12 1.49 37.49
N THR A 391 7.24 0.52 37.29
CA THR A 391 7.20 -0.24 36.03
C THR A 391 6.67 0.61 34.89
N ALA A 392 7.14 0.34 33.67
CA ALA A 392 6.63 0.99 32.46
C ALA A 392 5.09 0.88 32.34
N ARG A 393 4.53 -0.27 32.73
CA ARG A 393 3.08 -0.52 32.74
C ARG A 393 2.34 0.41 33.71
N GLN A 394 2.90 0.65 34.89
CA GLN A 394 2.31 1.57 35.87
C GLN A 394 2.29 3.00 35.33
N ILE A 395 3.39 3.47 34.73
CA ILE A 395 3.48 4.80 34.11
C ILE A 395 2.37 4.99 33.05
N GLU A 396 2.20 4.00 32.16
CA GLU A 396 1.17 4.06 31.12
C GLU A 396 -0.25 3.98 31.71
N SER A 397 -0.45 3.16 32.75
CA SER A 397 -1.75 3.06 33.42
C SER A 397 -2.14 4.37 34.13
N ALA A 398 -1.17 5.07 34.73
CA ALA A 398 -1.35 6.37 35.35
C ALA A 398 -1.66 7.43 34.30
N ARG A 399 -0.87 7.51 33.21
CA ARG A 399 -1.12 8.40 32.07
C ARG A 399 -2.53 8.21 31.51
N ARG A 400 -2.96 6.96 31.30
CA ARG A 400 -4.29 6.64 30.78
C ARG A 400 -5.41 6.98 31.77
N ALA A 401 -5.16 6.92 33.08
CA ALA A 401 -6.11 7.37 34.09
C ALA A 401 -6.28 8.90 34.06
N ILE A 402 -5.17 9.64 34.05
CA ILE A 402 -5.13 11.10 33.96
C ILE A 402 -5.84 11.57 32.67
N ALA A 403 -5.44 11.04 31.51
CA ALA A 403 -6.02 11.41 30.21
C ALA A 403 -7.53 11.15 30.10
N ARG A 404 -8.04 10.09 30.77
CA ARG A 404 -9.48 9.82 30.82
C ARG A 404 -10.23 10.82 31.67
N LYS A 405 -9.71 11.16 32.86
CA LYS A 405 -10.37 12.09 33.78
C LYS A 405 -10.48 13.50 33.20
N ILE A 406 -9.47 13.91 32.43
CA ILE A 406 -9.44 15.20 31.73
C ILE A 406 -10.23 15.17 30.40
N LYS A 407 -10.77 14.01 29.99
CA LYS A 407 -11.48 13.84 28.70
C LYS A 407 -10.61 14.26 27.50
N ARG A 408 -9.29 14.00 27.57
CA ARG A 408 -8.27 14.34 26.55
C ARG A 408 -8.16 15.84 26.22
N LYS A 409 -8.65 16.73 27.09
CA LYS A 409 -8.36 18.17 27.01
C LYS A 409 -7.02 18.48 27.70
N GLY A 410 -6.32 19.53 27.28
CA GLY A 410 -5.02 19.93 27.84
C GLY A 410 -3.85 18.98 27.55
N LYS A 411 -2.70 19.29 28.14
CA LYS A 411 -1.42 18.59 27.90
C LYS A 411 -0.97 17.84 29.15
N ILE A 412 -0.39 16.66 28.93
CA ILE A 412 0.17 15.80 29.98
C ILE A 412 1.61 15.49 29.61
N TRP A 413 2.54 15.80 30.51
CA TRP A 413 3.93 15.39 30.39
C TRP A 413 4.21 14.24 31.34
N ILE A 414 5.13 13.39 30.89
CA ILE A 414 5.68 12.30 31.70
C ILE A 414 7.15 12.60 31.87
N CYS A 415 7.54 12.89 33.09
CA CYS A 415 8.87 13.38 33.41
C CYS A 415 9.86 12.23 33.70
N VAL A 416 9.35 10.99 33.79
CA VAL A 416 10.14 9.78 34.03
C VAL A 416 10.08 8.82 32.85
N PHE A 417 11.21 8.16 32.56
CA PHE A 417 11.32 7.19 31.49
C PHE A 417 11.82 5.84 32.01
N PRO A 418 11.22 4.70 31.61
CA PRO A 418 11.64 3.38 32.05
C PRO A 418 12.87 2.89 31.27
N ASP A 419 14.05 3.20 31.78
CA ASP A 419 15.36 2.93 31.18
C ASP A 419 16.07 1.68 31.73
N LEU A 420 15.62 1.14 32.87
CA LEU A 420 16.26 0.00 33.53
C LEU A 420 15.58 -1.34 33.18
N PRO A 421 16.28 -2.31 32.56
CA PRO A 421 15.74 -3.64 32.30
C PRO A 421 15.77 -4.52 33.56
N VAL A 422 14.62 -5.11 33.92
CA VAL A 422 14.49 -6.07 35.02
C VAL A 422 14.43 -7.48 34.44
N THR A 423 15.42 -8.32 34.80
CA THR A 423 15.46 -9.72 34.38
C THR A 423 14.73 -10.63 35.36
N ALA A 424 14.02 -11.64 34.84
CA ALA A 424 13.39 -12.69 35.63
C ALA A 424 13.95 -14.07 35.21
N LYS A 425 14.06 -14.99 36.17
CA LYS A 425 14.31 -16.40 35.93
C LYS A 425 13.07 -17.20 36.33
N PRO A 426 12.81 -18.35 35.70
CA PRO A 426 11.80 -19.27 36.21
C PRO A 426 12.23 -19.79 37.59
N THR A 427 11.23 -20.06 38.44
CA THR A 427 11.44 -20.49 39.83
C THR A 427 12.23 -21.80 39.94
N GLU A 428 12.08 -22.69 38.95
CA GLU A 428 12.75 -24.00 38.87
C GLU A 428 14.25 -23.91 38.52
N ALA A 429 14.78 -22.73 38.18
CA ALA A 429 16.17 -22.61 37.76
C ALA A 429 17.15 -22.62 38.94
N ARG A 430 18.04 -23.64 38.95
CA ARG A 430 19.17 -23.71 39.90
C ARG A 430 20.13 -22.52 39.79
N MET A 431 20.87 -22.28 40.89
CA MET A 431 21.92 -21.26 40.98
C MET A 431 23.05 -21.52 39.94
N GLY A 432 23.83 -20.49 39.60
CA GLY A 432 24.96 -20.59 38.66
C GLY A 432 24.67 -20.21 37.19
N LYS A 433 23.41 -20.27 36.71
CA LYS A 433 23.08 -19.99 35.29
C LYS A 433 23.00 -18.49 34.88
N GLY A 434 23.78 -17.61 35.52
CA GLY A 434 23.84 -16.17 35.15
C GLY A 434 22.54 -15.37 35.39
N LYS A 435 22.26 -14.32 34.61
CA LYS A 435 20.98 -13.56 34.68
C LYS A 435 19.95 -14.06 33.66
N GLY A 436 18.67 -14.12 34.05
CA GLY A 436 17.55 -14.53 33.19
C GLY A 436 17.24 -13.55 32.04
N ALA A 437 16.15 -13.81 31.31
CA ALA A 437 15.69 -12.94 30.24
C ALA A 437 15.11 -11.62 30.78
N VAL A 438 15.14 -10.55 29.98
CA VAL A 438 14.52 -9.26 30.36
C VAL A 438 13.00 -9.45 30.36
N SER A 439 12.36 -9.21 31.51
CA SER A 439 10.93 -9.40 31.70
C SER A 439 10.15 -8.11 31.45
N HIS A 440 10.61 -6.99 32.03
CA HIS A 440 9.99 -5.69 31.89
C HIS A 440 11.00 -4.57 32.17
N TRP A 441 10.61 -3.33 31.86
CA TRP A 441 11.41 -2.13 32.10
C TRP A 441 10.82 -1.32 33.25
N VAL A 442 11.71 -0.70 34.03
CA VAL A 442 11.36 0.12 35.18
C VAL A 442 12.10 1.46 35.13
N ALA A 443 11.47 2.50 35.67
CA ALA A 443 12.09 3.78 35.96
C ALA A 443 12.58 3.78 37.42
N ARG A 444 13.80 4.26 37.63
CA ARG A 444 14.35 4.48 38.97
C ARG A 444 13.95 5.86 39.48
N VAL A 445 13.05 5.90 40.45
CA VAL A 445 12.50 7.14 40.98
C VAL A 445 13.01 7.38 42.39
N ARG A 446 13.57 8.58 42.63
CA ARG A 446 14.00 9.01 43.97
C ARG A 446 12.86 9.79 44.64
N GLY A 447 12.83 9.85 45.97
CA GLY A 447 11.91 10.76 46.66
C GLY A 447 12.16 12.20 46.20
N GLY A 448 11.10 12.95 45.94
CA GLY A 448 11.14 14.32 45.40
C GLY A 448 11.00 14.43 43.89
N THR A 449 11.23 13.36 43.11
CA THR A 449 11.20 13.43 41.63
C THR A 449 9.78 13.64 41.08
N THR A 450 9.63 14.62 40.18
CA THR A 450 8.39 14.85 39.41
C THR A 450 8.12 13.71 38.43
N LEU A 451 6.90 13.17 38.46
CA LEU A 451 6.47 12.02 37.64
C LEU A 451 5.61 12.44 36.44
N PHE A 452 4.61 13.27 36.70
CA PHE A 452 3.67 13.77 35.71
C PHE A 452 3.44 15.26 35.93
N GLU A 453 3.20 15.97 34.83
CA GLU A 453 2.81 17.38 34.83
C GLU A 453 1.60 17.57 33.92
N VAL A 454 0.75 18.52 34.25
CA VAL A 454 -0.50 18.82 33.52
C VAL A 454 -0.64 20.34 33.33
N CYS A 455 -1.17 20.77 32.18
CA CYS A 455 -1.41 22.18 31.83
C CYS A 455 -2.64 22.32 30.91
N GLY A 456 -3.27 23.50 30.95
CA GLY A 456 -4.35 23.88 30.04
C GLY A 456 -5.72 23.37 30.43
N ILE A 457 -5.94 23.11 31.73
CA ILE A 457 -7.17 22.58 32.31
C ILE A 457 -7.40 23.27 33.66
N PRO A 458 -8.66 23.54 34.07
CA PRO A 458 -8.97 24.06 35.40
C PRO A 458 -8.34 23.23 36.53
N THR A 459 -7.82 23.92 37.55
CA THR A 459 -7.07 23.34 38.69
C THR A 459 -7.83 22.21 39.39
N HIS A 460 -9.14 22.37 39.63
CA HIS A 460 -9.96 21.34 40.26
C HIS A 460 -9.98 20.00 39.50
N ILE A 461 -10.12 20.04 38.16
CA ILE A 461 -10.11 18.84 37.31
C ILE A 461 -8.70 18.24 37.27
N ALA A 462 -7.67 19.08 37.19
CA ALA A 462 -6.29 18.65 37.17
C ALA A 462 -5.89 17.91 38.47
N ILE A 463 -6.29 18.43 39.64
CA ILE A 463 -6.08 17.77 40.94
C ILE A 463 -6.77 16.40 40.97
N GLU A 464 -8.03 16.31 40.54
CA GLU A 464 -8.74 15.02 40.48
C GLU A 464 -8.10 14.02 39.51
N ALA A 465 -7.60 14.52 38.38
CA ALA A 465 -6.90 13.69 37.40
C ALA A 465 -5.58 13.15 37.95
N LEU A 466 -4.78 14.00 38.61
CA LEU A 466 -3.54 13.60 39.26
C LEU A 466 -3.79 12.63 40.44
N ARG A 467 -4.85 12.84 41.24
CA ARG A 467 -5.30 11.87 42.27
C ARG A 467 -5.70 10.52 41.67
N SER A 468 -6.30 10.53 40.49
CA SER A 468 -6.66 9.29 39.77
C SER A 468 -5.42 8.56 39.25
N GLY A 469 -4.41 9.32 38.79
CA GLY A 469 -3.11 8.80 38.37
C GLY A 469 -2.28 8.25 39.53
N SER A 470 -2.25 8.93 40.68
CA SER A 470 -1.47 8.53 41.85
C SER A 470 -1.85 7.14 42.37
N LYS A 471 -3.15 6.81 42.37
CA LYS A 471 -3.67 5.48 42.75
C LYS A 471 -3.17 4.33 41.87
N LYS A 472 -2.55 4.61 40.71
CA LYS A 472 -2.00 3.59 39.80
C LYS A 472 -0.51 3.32 40.01
N LEU A 473 0.15 4.10 40.87
CA LEU A 473 1.57 3.98 41.16
C LEU A 473 1.78 3.15 42.44
N SER A 474 2.91 2.43 42.52
CA SER A 474 3.28 1.62 43.70
C SER A 474 4.00 2.42 44.79
N ILE A 475 4.22 3.73 44.59
CA ILE A 475 4.90 4.59 45.56
C ILE A 475 3.96 5.71 46.02
N LYS A 476 4.16 6.17 47.27
CA LYS A 476 3.46 7.35 47.78
C LYS A 476 3.84 8.57 46.97
N THR A 477 2.86 9.36 46.57
CA THR A 477 3.04 10.57 45.76
C THR A 477 2.31 11.75 46.39
N LYS A 478 2.79 12.96 46.10
CA LYS A 478 2.21 14.22 46.55
C LYS A 478 1.95 15.12 45.34
N ILE A 479 0.79 15.77 45.31
CA ILE A 479 0.48 16.81 44.31
C ILE A 479 1.13 18.11 44.78
N PHE A 480 1.69 18.86 43.85
CA PHE A 480 2.32 20.15 44.13
C PHE A 480 2.21 21.06 42.92
N ASP A 481 2.40 22.33 43.20
CA ASP A 481 2.23 23.48 42.30
C ASP A 481 3.56 24.23 42.26
#